data_AF-A0A2N4ULI3-F1
#
_entry.id   AF-A0A2N4ULI3-F1
#
_cell.length_a   1.000
_cell.length_b   1.000
_cell.length_c   1.000
_cell.angle_alpha   90.00
_cell.angle_beta   90.00
_cell.angle_gamma   90.00
#
_symmetry.space_group_name_H-M   'P 1'
#
loop_
_entity.id
_entity.type
_entity.pdbx_description
1 polymer ?
#
loop_
_entity_poly.entity_id
_entity_poly.type
_entity_poly.pdbx_seq_one_letter_code
_entity_poly.pdbx_strand_id
1 'polypeptide(L)'
;MLAEAADLALADTQSEAFRDSIDTLVVIRSHADTSPRFSHGFGSSTNPPKSVANRLNITPKRNVYTWYSGNMPQYAANWASEKIVRGEMDSEGKMGVPPWIC
;
A
#
# COMPACT_ATOMS: atom_id res chain seq x y z
N MET A 1 -13.72 1.49 4.75
CA MET A 1 -12.86 0.31 4.96
C MET A 1 -11.37 0.60 4.77
N LEU A 2 -10.71 0.42 3.61
CA LEU A 2 -9.23 0.58 3.57
C LEU A 2 -8.72 1.98 3.97
N ALA A 3 -9.33 3.04 3.43
CA ALA A 3 -8.97 4.41 3.79
C ALA A 3 -9.29 4.72 5.26
N GLU A 4 -10.42 4.24 5.76
CA GLU A 4 -10.84 4.42 7.16
C GLU A 4 -9.89 3.72 8.15
N ALA A 5 -9.46 2.49 7.85
CA ALA A 5 -8.47 1.80 8.67
C ALA A 5 -7.12 2.54 8.66
N ALA A 6 -6.73 3.11 7.52
CA ALA A 6 -5.52 3.92 7.42
C ALA A 6 -5.65 5.26 8.16
N ASP A 7 -6.82 5.89 8.18
CA ASP A 7 -7.07 7.09 8.98
C ASP A 7 -6.97 6.80 10.48
N LEU A 8 -7.49 5.66 10.94
CA LEU A 8 -7.34 5.22 12.32
C LEU A 8 -5.87 4.95 12.68
N ALA A 9 -5.11 4.31 11.79
CA ALA A 9 -3.68 4.09 11.98
C ALA A 9 -2.90 5.41 12.04
N LEU A 10 -3.26 6.40 11.22
CA LEU A 10 -2.69 7.75 11.28
C LEU A 10 -3.01 8.44 12.60
N ALA A 11 -4.24 8.33 13.09
CA ALA A 11 -4.62 8.86 14.40
C ALA A 11 -3.85 8.20 15.55
N ASP A 12 -3.55 6.91 15.44
CA ASP A 12 -2.76 6.14 16.43
C ASP A 12 -1.30 6.62 16.53
N THR A 13 -0.76 7.23 15.47
CA THR A 13 0.59 7.84 15.52
C THR A 13 0.67 9.09 16.41
N GLN A 14 -0.47 9.64 16.83
CA GLN A 14 -0.58 10.85 17.68
C GLN A 14 0.15 12.09 17.11
N SER A 15 0.41 12.14 15.80
CA SER A 15 1.07 13.26 15.14
C SER A 15 0.54 13.47 13.73
N GLU A 16 0.06 14.68 13.45
CA GLU A 16 -0.46 15.05 12.14
C GLU A 16 0.63 15.17 11.07
N ALA A 17 1.88 15.41 11.49
CA ALA A 17 3.02 15.55 10.59
C ALA A 17 3.35 14.26 9.82
N PHE A 18 2.84 13.11 10.27
CA PHE A 18 3.02 11.84 9.55
C PHE A 18 2.26 11.79 8.23
N ARG A 19 1.16 12.54 8.07
CA ARG A 19 0.39 12.53 6.80
C ARG A 19 1.24 13.01 5.63
N ASP A 20 2.03 14.05 5.86
CA ASP A 20 2.86 14.67 4.82
C ASP A 20 4.19 13.95 4.61
N SER A 21 4.62 13.10 5.56
CA SER A 21 5.89 12.37 5.46
C SER A 21 5.77 10.98 4.82
N ILE A 22 4.56 10.50 4.52
CA ILE A 22 4.37 9.20 3.87
C ILE A 22 4.85 9.24 2.42
N ASP A 23 6.05 8.71 2.20
CA ASP A 23 6.66 8.57 0.87
C ASP A 23 6.08 7.37 0.09
N THR A 24 5.77 6.27 0.78
CA THR A 24 5.40 4.99 0.15
C THR A 24 4.12 4.44 0.76
N LEU A 25 3.14 4.13 -0.09
CA LEU A 25 1.89 3.46 0.28
C LEU A 25 1.87 2.04 -0.31
N VAL A 26 1.77 1.04 0.57
CA VAL A 26 1.63 -0.37 0.18
C VAL A 26 0.21 -0.84 0.48
N VAL A 27 -0.47 -1.37 -0.53
CA VAL A 27 -1.79 -1.99 -0.36
C VAL A 27 -1.70 -3.46 -0.74
N ILE A 28 -2.15 -4.30 0.19
CA ILE A 28 -2.26 -5.74 -0.05
C ILE A 28 -3.40 -6.01 -1.03
N ARG A 29 -3.13 -6.85 -2.04
CA ARG A 29 -4.13 -7.19 -3.05
C ARG A 29 -5.36 -7.85 -2.46
N SER A 30 -6.53 -7.31 -2.81
CA SER A 30 -7.80 -7.87 -2.42
C SER A 30 -8.11 -9.15 -3.20
N HIS A 31 -8.72 -10.14 -2.55
CA HIS A 31 -9.23 -11.36 -3.19
C HIS A 31 -10.20 -11.05 -4.34
N ALA A 32 -10.97 -9.97 -4.22
CA ALA A 32 -11.92 -9.54 -5.24
C ALA A 32 -11.23 -9.19 -6.58
N ASP A 33 -9.97 -8.75 -6.52
CA ASP A 33 -9.18 -8.38 -7.69
C ASP A 33 -8.35 -9.56 -8.22
N THR A 34 -8.37 -10.72 -7.56
CA THR A 34 -7.56 -11.88 -7.95
C THR A 34 -8.22 -12.70 -9.06
N SER A 35 -9.55 -12.78 -9.09
CA SER A 35 -10.28 -13.58 -10.07
C SER A 35 -11.64 -12.99 -10.38
N PRO A 36 -12.11 -13.03 -11.64
CA PRO A 36 -13.47 -12.63 -12.00
C PRO A 36 -14.56 -13.33 -11.19
N ARG A 37 -14.29 -14.54 -10.68
CA ARG A 37 -15.20 -15.28 -9.80
C ARG A 37 -15.46 -14.58 -8.45
N PHE A 38 -14.55 -13.72 -8.01
CA PHE A 38 -14.65 -12.92 -6.80
C PHE A 38 -14.93 -11.44 -7.09
N SER A 39 -15.16 -11.09 -8.35
CA SER A 39 -15.50 -9.72 -8.73
C SER A 39 -16.87 -9.35 -8.15
N HIS A 40 -16.95 -8.14 -7.59
CA HIS A 40 -18.18 -7.63 -7.00
C HIS A 40 -18.84 -6.63 -7.97
N GLY A 41 -20.17 -6.62 -8.03
CA GLY A 41 -20.94 -5.82 -8.99
C GLY A 41 -20.90 -4.29 -8.81
N PHE A 42 -20.23 -3.79 -7.76
CA PHE A 42 -20.13 -2.36 -7.44
C PHE A 42 -18.95 -1.65 -8.10
N GLY A 43 -18.21 -2.34 -8.98
CA GLY A 43 -17.02 -1.82 -9.64
C GLY A 43 -15.76 -1.98 -8.79
N SER A 44 -14.62 -2.14 -9.48
CA SER A 44 -13.29 -2.26 -8.86
C SER A 44 -12.47 -1.00 -9.12
N SER A 45 -11.56 -0.66 -8.20
CA SER A 45 -10.57 0.38 -8.48
C SER A 45 -9.49 -0.17 -9.41
N THR A 46 -9.20 0.52 -10.51
CA THR A 46 -8.09 0.17 -11.41
C THR A 46 -6.72 0.43 -10.80
N ASN A 47 -6.65 1.28 -9.77
CA ASN A 47 -5.46 1.54 -8.97
C ASN A 47 -5.85 1.70 -7.49
N PRO A 48 -6.00 0.59 -6.75
CA PRO A 48 -6.43 0.61 -5.35
C PRO A 48 -5.53 1.46 -4.43
N PRO A 49 -4.18 1.40 -4.49
CA PRO A 49 -3.32 2.28 -3.70
C PRO A 49 -3.59 3.77 -3.94
N LYS A 50 -3.66 4.20 -5.20
CA LYS A 50 -3.94 5.60 -5.54
C LYS A 50 -5.32 6.04 -5.03
N SER A 51 -6.30 5.15 -5.11
CA SER A 51 -7.66 5.41 -4.60
C SER A 51 -7.69 5.59 -3.08
N VAL A 52 -6.82 4.89 -2.35
CA VAL A 52 -6.65 5.08 -0.89
C VAL A 52 -5.92 6.39 -0.61
N ALA A 53 -4.82 6.66 -1.30
CA ALA A 53 -4.06 7.92 -1.15
C ALA A 53 -4.96 9.17 -1.34
N ASN A 54 -5.78 9.17 -2.39
CA ASN A 54 -6.73 10.26 -2.66
C ASN A 54 -7.76 10.46 -1.53
N ARG A 55 -8.23 9.37 -0.89
CA ARG A 55 -9.20 9.45 0.20
C ARG A 55 -8.56 9.96 1.49
N LEU A 56 -7.30 9.62 1.72
CA LEU A 56 -6.50 10.07 2.87
C LEU A 56 -5.91 11.48 2.68
N ASN A 57 -6.08 12.06 1.49
CA ASN A 57 -5.48 13.32 1.07
C ASN A 57 -3.94 13.35 1.21
N ILE A 58 -3.29 12.23 0.89
CA ILE A 58 -1.82 12.10 0.89
C ILE A 58 -1.28 11.91 -0.52
N THR A 59 -0.03 12.30 -0.75
CA THR A 59 0.65 12.21 -2.06
C THR A 59 1.94 11.38 -1.99
N PRO A 60 1.84 10.07 -1.75
CA PRO A 60 3.00 9.19 -1.69
C PRO A 60 3.72 9.17 -3.04
N LYS A 61 5.04 9.29 -3.01
CA LYS A 61 5.90 9.15 -4.21
C LYS A 61 5.78 7.76 -4.81
N ARG A 62 5.50 6.74 -3.99
CA ARG A 62 5.41 5.33 -4.41
C ARG A 62 4.08 4.71 -3.98
N ASN A 63 3.43 4.06 -4.94
CA ASN A 63 2.20 3.31 -4.75
C ASN A 63 2.44 1.84 -5.13
N VAL A 64 2.42 0.95 -4.14
CA VAL A 64 2.68 -0.48 -4.34
C VAL A 64 1.38 -1.25 -4.15
N TYR A 65 1.02 -2.04 -5.15
CA TYR A 65 -0.05 -3.03 -5.05
C TYR A 65 0.58 -4.42 -5.07
N THR A 66 0.41 -5.20 -4.00
CA THR A 66 1.14 -6.47 -3.87
C THR A 66 0.60 -7.55 -4.79
N TRP A 67 1.32 -8.67 -4.86
CA TRP A 67 0.76 -9.90 -5.41
C TRP A 67 -0.27 -10.54 -4.45
N TYR A 68 -0.97 -11.55 -4.95
CA TYR A 68 -1.86 -12.38 -4.17
C TYR A 68 -1.08 -13.45 -3.39
N SER A 69 -1.01 -13.32 -2.07
CA SER A 69 -0.56 -14.39 -1.17
C SER A 69 -0.87 -14.02 0.29
N GLY A 70 -1.22 -15.03 1.11
CA GLY A 70 -1.51 -14.83 2.53
C GLY A 70 -0.33 -14.30 3.35
N ASN A 71 0.91 -14.49 2.86
CA ASN A 71 2.12 -14.00 3.53
C ASN A 71 2.50 -12.55 3.14
N MET A 72 1.77 -11.92 2.22
CA MET A 72 2.10 -10.58 1.74
C MET A 72 2.10 -9.49 2.82
N PRO A 73 1.22 -9.50 3.83
CA PRO A 73 1.29 -8.52 4.92
C PRO A 73 2.61 -8.56 5.69
N GLN A 74 3.06 -9.76 6.10
CA GLN A 74 4.31 -9.91 6.85
C GLN A 74 5.52 -9.58 5.97
N TYR A 75 5.50 -10.02 4.71
CA TYR A 75 6.54 -9.68 3.75
C TYR A 75 6.64 -8.17 3.53
N ALA A 76 5.51 -7.48 3.34
CA ALA A 76 5.47 -6.04 3.14
C ALA A 76 6.06 -5.29 4.35
N ALA A 77 5.74 -5.73 5.58
CA ALA A 77 6.30 -5.14 6.79
C ALA A 77 7.84 -5.33 6.89
N ASN A 78 8.33 -6.54 6.62
CA ASN A 78 9.76 -6.83 6.62
C ASN A 78 10.49 -6.03 5.53
N TRP A 79 9.97 -6.05 4.32
CA TRP A 79 10.49 -5.29 3.18
C TRP A 79 10.54 -3.79 3.47
N ALA A 80 9.48 -3.25 4.06
CA ALA A 80 9.44 -1.84 4.42
C ALA A 80 10.54 -1.51 5.44
N SER A 81 10.68 -2.36 6.47
CA SER A 81 11.69 -2.19 7.50
C SER A 81 13.11 -2.23 6.95
N GLU A 82 13.42 -3.17 6.07
CA GLU A 82 14.73 -3.26 5.40
C GLU A 82 15.04 -2.00 4.58
N LYS A 83 14.05 -1.45 3.88
CA LYS A 83 14.23 -0.25 3.06
C LYS A 83 14.40 1.01 3.89
N ILE A 84 13.70 1.12 5.02
CA ILE A 84 13.91 2.21 5.99
C ILE A 84 15.34 2.16 6.53
N VAL A 85 15.81 0.98 6.96
CA VAL A 85 17.17 0.79 7.47
C VAL A 85 18.24 1.15 6.43
N ARG A 86 17.97 0.90 5.14
CA ARG A 86 18.89 1.24 4.04
C ARG A 86 18.80 2.70 3.56
N GLY A 87 17.85 3.49 4.08
CA GLY A 87 17.61 4.86 3.59
C GLY A 87 17.02 4.94 2.18
N GLU A 88 16.44 3.83 1.68
CA GLU A 88 15.88 3.74 0.32
C GLU A 88 14.40 4.18 0.25
N MET A 89 13.74 4.32 1.40
CA MET A 89 12.43 4.96 1.53
C MET A 89 12.61 6.40 1.99
N ASP A 90 13.08 7.23 1.05
CA ASP A 90 13.07 8.70 1.09
C ASP A 90 13.34 9.31 -0.30
N SER A 91 14.02 8.57 -1.19
CA SER A 91 14.37 9.04 -2.53
C SER A 91 14.24 7.96 -3.61
N GLU A 92 13.42 8.27 -4.62
CA GLU A 92 13.58 7.86 -6.03
C GLU A 92 14.07 6.43 -6.30
N GLY A 93 13.15 5.47 -6.24
CA GLY A 93 13.44 4.07 -6.48
C GLY A 93 12.26 3.43 -7.18
N LYS A 94 12.32 3.34 -8.50
CA LYS A 94 11.42 2.46 -9.25
C LYS A 94 11.85 1.03 -8.93
N MET A 95 10.99 0.23 -8.29
CA MET A 95 11.29 -1.17 -8.08
C MET A 95 10.06 -2.03 -8.28
N GLY A 96 10.17 -2.94 -9.26
CA GLY A 96 9.22 -4.01 -9.49
C GLY A 96 9.26 -5.01 -8.34
N VAL A 97 8.10 -5.58 -8.04
CA VAL A 97 7.99 -6.79 -7.23
C VAL A 97 8.88 -7.86 -7.87
N PRO A 98 9.75 -8.56 -7.12
CA PRO A 98 10.65 -9.55 -7.70
C PRO A 98 9.87 -10.60 -8.52
N PRO A 99 10.40 -11.03 -9.68
CA PRO A 99 9.64 -11.77 -10.70
C PRO A 99 9.16 -13.17 -10.28
N TRP A 100 9.70 -13.74 -9.19
CA TRP A 100 9.23 -15.01 -8.62
C TRP A 100 8.01 -14.85 -7.69
N ILE A 101 7.51 -13.62 -7.54
CA ILE A 101 6.25 -13.31 -6.90
C ILE A 101 5.19 -12.93 -7.97
N CYS A 102 5.46 -13.18 -9.26
CA CYS A 102 4.47 -13.10 -10.35
C CYS A 102 3.71 -14.42 -10.54
#